data_AF-A0A137Q8N2-F1
#
_entry.id   AF-A0A137Q8N2-F1
#
_cell.length_a   1.000
_cell.length_b   1.000
_cell.length_c   1.000
_cell.angle_alpha   90.00
_cell.angle_beta   90.00
_cell.angle_gamma   90.00
#
_symmetry.space_group_name_H-M   'P 1'
#
loop_
_entity.id
_entity.type
_entity.pdbx_description
1 polymer ?
#
loop_
_entity_poly.entity_id
_entity_poly.type
_entity_poly.pdbx_seq_one_letter_code
_entity_poly.pdbx_strand_id
1 'polypeptide(L)'
;MASSTSFKDRNLIAVIGDEDSITGLLLAGIGHVGDQQKKNFLVVDSKTPVATIEASFQDFTERNDIAILLINQHVGYPSKDSILKRVQKLFGD
;
A
#
# COMPACT_ATOMS: atom_id res chain seq x y z
N MET A 1 -26.16 13.85 -14.55
CA MET A 1 -26.12 13.10 -13.29
C MET A 1 -24.71 12.60 -13.09
N ALA A 2 -23.94 13.23 -12.19
CA ALA A 2 -22.57 12.82 -11.90
C ALA A 2 -22.57 11.40 -11.34
N SER A 3 -21.69 10.53 -11.84
CA SER A 3 -21.61 9.12 -11.47
C SER A 3 -21.11 8.95 -10.04
N SER A 4 -22.00 9.12 -9.07
CA SER A 4 -21.76 8.77 -7.68
C SER A 4 -21.86 7.25 -7.51
N THR A 5 -20.77 6.50 -7.75
CA THR A 5 -20.40 5.25 -7.03
C THR A 5 -19.29 4.48 -7.78
N SER A 6 -18.04 4.88 -7.59
CA SER A 6 -16.89 3.96 -7.76
C SER A 6 -16.06 3.83 -6.48
N PHE A 7 -16.55 4.39 -5.36
CA PHE A 7 -15.89 4.32 -4.05
C PHE A 7 -16.42 3.18 -3.17
N LYS A 8 -17.51 2.49 -3.56
CA LYS A 8 -18.13 1.43 -2.73
C LYS A 8 -17.25 0.20 -2.55
N ASP A 9 -16.27 0.00 -3.44
CA ASP A 9 -15.42 -1.19 -3.47
C ASP A 9 -14.00 -0.92 -2.94
N ARG A 10 -13.67 0.35 -2.61
CA ARG A 10 -12.39 0.73 -1.98
C ARG A 10 -12.49 0.57 -0.47
N ASN A 11 -12.46 -0.67 0.01
CA ASN A 11 -12.61 -0.97 1.44
C ASN A 11 -11.33 -1.55 2.07
N LEU A 12 -10.29 -1.82 1.26
CA LEU A 12 -9.09 -2.47 1.75
C LEU A 12 -8.01 -1.46 2.13
N ILE A 13 -7.26 -1.80 3.16
CA ILE A 13 -6.06 -1.09 3.57
C ILE A 13 -4.87 -1.97 3.19
N ALA A 14 -3.89 -1.37 2.53
CA ALA A 14 -2.62 -2.00 2.23
C ALA A 14 -1.49 -1.43 3.09
N VAL A 15 -0.46 -2.24 3.35
CA VAL A 15 0.63 -1.90 4.29
C VAL A 15 1.99 -2.29 3.73
N ILE A 16 2.95 -1.36 3.75
CA ILE A 16 4.36 -1.64 3.47
C ILE A 16 5.17 -1.25 4.70
N GLY A 17 5.74 -2.21 5.40
CA GLY A 17 6.36 -1.95 6.70
C GLY A 17 7.31 -3.05 7.15
N ASP A 18 7.96 -2.81 8.28
CA ASP A 18 8.75 -3.83 8.96
C ASP A 18 7.84 -4.89 9.64
N GLU A 19 8.46 -5.98 10.04
CA GLU A 19 7.77 -7.14 10.65
C GLU A 19 6.94 -6.74 11.88
N ASP A 20 7.50 -5.89 12.74
CA ASP A 20 6.85 -5.47 13.98
C ASP A 20 5.55 -4.69 13.71
N SER A 21 5.59 -3.76 12.75
CA SER A 21 4.42 -2.95 12.41
C SER A 21 3.35 -3.75 11.69
N ILE A 22 3.74 -4.63 10.75
CA ILE A 22 2.79 -5.47 10.03
C ILE A 22 2.13 -6.46 10.96
N THR A 23 2.87 -7.05 11.89
CA THR A 23 2.30 -7.95 12.89
C THR A 23 1.23 -7.24 13.72
N GLY A 24 1.50 -6.03 14.20
CA GLY A 24 0.52 -5.22 14.93
C GLY A 24 -0.73 -4.88 14.10
N LEU A 25 -0.55 -4.54 12.82
CA LEU A 25 -1.65 -4.21 11.92
C LEU A 25 -2.50 -5.45 11.56
N LEU A 26 -1.87 -6.61 11.36
CA LEU A 26 -2.56 -7.88 11.15
C LEU A 26 -3.41 -8.26 12.37
N LEU A 27 -2.87 -8.09 13.58
CA LEU A 27 -3.59 -8.32 14.83
C LEU A 27 -4.77 -7.34 15.02
N ALA A 28 -4.65 -6.11 14.50
CA ALA A 28 -5.73 -5.13 14.46
C ALA A 28 -6.81 -5.43 13.41
N GLY A 29 -6.66 -6.53 12.64
CA GLY A 29 -7.58 -6.92 11.57
C GLY A 29 -7.28 -6.30 10.20
N ILE A 30 -6.16 -5.59 10.08
CA ILE A 30 -5.71 -4.96 8.83
C ILE A 30 -4.83 -5.96 8.07
N GLY A 31 -5.40 -6.57 7.04
CA GLY A 31 -4.70 -7.56 6.19
C GLY A 31 -5.56 -8.75 5.80
N HIS A 32 -6.88 -8.56 5.75
CA HIS A 32 -7.82 -9.54 5.22
C HIS A 32 -7.37 -9.97 3.82
N VAL A 33 -7.05 -11.26 3.69
CA VAL A 33 -6.77 -11.89 2.39
C VAL A 33 -8.13 -12.07 1.72
N GLY A 34 -8.48 -11.16 0.81
CA GLY A 34 -9.74 -11.22 0.08
C GLY A 34 -9.84 -12.50 -0.77
N ASP A 35 -11.01 -12.74 -1.37
CA ASP A 35 -11.33 -13.97 -2.13
C ASP A 35 -10.34 -14.32 -3.24
N GLN A 36 -9.55 -13.34 -3.72
CA GLN A 36 -8.49 -13.54 -4.73
C GLN A 36 -7.14 -13.98 -4.16
N GLN A 37 -7.04 -14.29 -2.85
CA GLN A 37 -5.78 -14.62 -2.16
C GLN A 37 -4.67 -13.56 -2.28
N LYS A 38 -5.01 -12.35 -2.68
CA LYS A 38 -4.04 -11.29 -2.93
C LYS A 38 -3.67 -10.62 -1.61
N LYS A 39 -2.39 -10.69 -1.24
CA LYS A 39 -1.87 -10.04 -0.02
C LYS A 39 -1.96 -8.52 -0.18
N ASN A 40 -2.39 -7.85 0.88
CA ASN A 40 -2.42 -6.39 0.96
C ASN A 40 -1.27 -5.87 1.82
N PHE A 41 -0.22 -6.65 2.03
CA PHE A 41 0.93 -6.21 2.81
C PHE A 41 2.25 -6.71 2.23
N LEU A 42 3.30 -5.92 2.43
CA LEU A 42 4.69 -6.29 2.14
C LEU A 42 5.53 -6.09 3.40
N VAL A 43 6.09 -7.18 3.91
CA VAL A 43 7.12 -7.13 4.96
C VAL A 43 8.44 -6.74 4.33
N VAL A 44 9.06 -5.69 4.87
CA VAL A 44 10.36 -5.19 4.45
C VAL A 44 11.37 -5.45 5.54
N ASP A 45 12.44 -6.13 5.15
CA ASP A 45 13.64 -6.34 5.96
C ASP A 45 14.86 -5.64 5.30
N SER A 46 16.01 -5.69 5.96
CA SER A 46 17.26 -5.12 5.42
C SER A 46 17.79 -5.82 4.16
N LYS A 47 17.21 -6.96 3.79
CA LYS A 47 17.58 -7.75 2.59
C LYS A 47 16.63 -7.50 1.43
N THR A 48 15.50 -6.85 1.69
CA THR A 48 14.45 -6.61 0.71
C THR A 48 14.93 -5.57 -0.29
N PRO A 49 15.04 -5.92 -1.57
CA PRO A 49 15.53 -4.98 -2.57
C PRO A 49 14.51 -3.87 -2.83
N VAL A 50 15.01 -2.67 -3.06
CA VAL A 50 14.20 -1.46 -3.33
C VAL A 50 13.23 -1.68 -4.49
N ALA A 51 13.63 -2.45 -5.51
CA ALA A 51 12.78 -2.79 -6.65
C ALA A 51 11.50 -3.54 -6.25
N THR A 52 11.55 -4.41 -5.22
CA THR A 52 10.36 -5.11 -4.71
C THR A 52 9.41 -4.17 -3.99
N ILE A 53 9.96 -3.18 -3.27
CA ILE A 53 9.18 -2.14 -2.59
C ILE A 53 8.44 -1.29 -3.63
N GLU A 54 9.15 -0.85 -4.68
CA GLU A 54 8.56 -0.05 -5.77
C GLU A 54 7.49 -0.82 -6.55
N ALA A 55 7.75 -2.09 -6.89
CA ALA A 55 6.77 -2.94 -7.56
C ALA A 55 5.50 -3.13 -6.71
N SER A 56 5.66 -3.40 -5.41
CA SER A 56 4.51 -3.57 -4.51
C SER A 56 3.74 -2.26 -4.30
N PHE A 57 4.45 -1.13 -4.22
CA PHE A 57 3.83 0.19 -4.16
C PHE A 57 3.00 0.45 -5.42
N GLN A 58 3.55 0.16 -6.61
CA GLN A 58 2.82 0.31 -7.86
C GLN A 58 1.58 -0.57 -7.89
N ASP A 59 1.72 -1.86 -7.59
CA ASP A 59 0.62 -2.83 -7.52
C ASP A 59 -0.50 -2.38 -6.56
N PHE A 60 -0.15 -1.82 -5.40
CA PHE A 60 -1.12 -1.33 -4.43
C PHE A 60 -1.80 -0.02 -4.86
N THR A 61 -1.12 0.83 -5.62
CA THR A 61 -1.72 2.08 -6.14
C THR A 61 -2.58 1.88 -7.39
N GLU A 62 -2.32 0.84 -8.19
CA GLU A 62 -3.12 0.50 -9.38
C GLU A 62 -4.40 -0.27 -9.03
N ARG A 63 -4.45 -0.83 -7.82
CA ARG A 63 -5.59 -1.58 -7.29
C ARG A 63 -6.73 -0.65 -6.87
N ASN A 64 -7.88 -0.82 -7.54
CA ASN A 64 -9.08 -0.02 -7.31
C ASN A 64 -9.86 -0.42 -6.05
N ASP A 65 -9.45 -1.46 -5.33
CA ASP A 65 -10.06 -1.96 -4.09
C ASP A 65 -9.33 -1.48 -2.82
N ILE A 66 -8.15 -0.88 -2.97
CA ILE A 66 -7.36 -0.30 -1.89
C ILE A 66 -7.76 1.18 -1.70
N ALA A 67 -8.23 1.52 -0.51
CA ALA A 67 -8.53 2.90 -0.13
C ALA A 67 -7.32 3.61 0.48
N ILE A 68 -6.57 2.92 1.34
CA ILE A 68 -5.49 3.49 2.14
C ILE A 68 -4.27 2.61 1.99
N LEU A 69 -3.12 3.23 1.72
CA LEU A 69 -1.81 2.59 1.73
C LEU A 69 -0.99 3.17 2.89
N LEU A 70 -0.66 2.35 3.88
CA LEU A 70 0.18 2.69 5.02
C LEU A 70 1.63 2.29 4.70
N ILE A 71 2.57 3.21 4.93
CA ILE A 71 4.00 2.95 4.69
C ILE A 71 4.80 3.40 5.90
N ASN A 72 5.64 2.50 6.42
CA ASN A 72 6.58 2.87 7.47
C ASN A 72 7.58 3.89 6.96
N GLN A 73 7.72 5.00 7.68
CA GLN A 73 8.57 6.10 7.24
C GLN A 73 10.01 5.66 6.97
N HIS A 74 10.56 4.77 7.80
CA HIS A 74 11.94 4.25 7.67
C HIS A 74 12.12 3.31 6.46
N VAL A 75 11.08 2.57 6.06
CA VAL A 75 11.06 1.70 4.88
C VAL A 75 11.01 2.53 3.58
N GLY A 76 10.34 3.68 3.62
CA GLY A 76 10.17 4.54 2.45
C GLY A 76 11.39 5.37 2.04
N TYR A 77 12.43 5.46 2.87
CA TYR A 77 13.60 6.34 2.62
C TYR A 77 14.38 6.02 1.33
N PRO A 78 14.65 4.75 0.96
CA PRO A 78 15.34 4.42 -0.28
C PRO A 78 14.52 4.71 -1.56
N SER A 79 13.18 4.78 -1.46
CA SER A 79 12.23 4.94 -2.58
C SER A 79 11.55 6.30 -2.60
N LYS A 80 12.01 7.27 -1.78
CA LYS A 80 11.35 8.55 -1.55
C LYS A 80 11.04 9.31 -2.84
N ASP A 81 11.96 9.33 -3.80
CA ASP A 81 11.74 10.04 -5.08
C ASP A 81 10.57 9.49 -5.88
N SER A 82 10.47 8.16 -6.03
CA SER A 82 9.41 7.49 -6.80
C SER A 82 8.05 7.63 -6.11
N ILE A 83 8.00 7.43 -4.78
CA ILE A 83 6.78 7.52 -3.98
C ILE A 83 6.29 8.97 -3.91
N LEU A 84 7.17 9.93 -3.62
CA LEU A 84 6.81 11.36 -3.54
C LEU A 84 6.34 11.88 -4.90
N LYS A 85 7.01 11.53 -6.00
CA LYS A 85 6.55 11.91 -7.35
C LYS A 85 5.18 11.33 -7.67
N ARG A 86 4.90 10.09 -7.28
CA ARG A 86 3.59 9.47 -7.51
C ARG A 86 2.50 10.09 -6.63
N VAL A 87 2.79 10.36 -5.36
CA VAL A 87 1.89 11.09 -4.45
C VAL A 87 1.61 12.49 -5.01
N GLN A 88 2.62 13.23 -5.44
CA GLN A 88 2.44 14.53 -6.10
C GLN A 88 1.61 14.43 -7.37
N LYS A 89 1.80 13.40 -8.20
CA LYS A 89 0.99 13.19 -9.41
C LYS A 89 -0.46 12.78 -9.11
N LEU A 90 -0.71 12.06 -8.01
CA LEU A 90 -2.04 11.59 -7.61
C LEU A 90 -2.83 12.67 -6.86
N PHE A 91 -2.15 13.56 -6.15
CA PHE A 91 -2.75 14.60 -5.30
C PHE A 91 -2.48 16.04 -5.77
N GLY A 92 -1.75 16.22 -6.88
CA GLY A 92 -1.41 17.52 -7.48
C GLY A 92 -1.89 17.62 -8.92
N ASP A 93 -3.18 17.95 -9.08
CA ASP A 93 -3.73 19.21 -9.60
C ASP A 93 -5.12 19.39 -8.95
#